data_AF-A0A497NFI0-F1
#
_entry.id   AF-A0A497NFI0-F1
#
_cell.length_a   1.000
_cell.length_b   1.000
_cell.length_c   1.000
_cell.angle_alpha   90.00
_cell.angle_beta   90.00
_cell.angle_gamma   90.00
#
_symmetry.space_group_name_H-M   'P 1'
#
loop_
_entity.id
_entity.type
_entity.pdbx_description
1 polymer ?
#
loop_
_entity_poly.entity_id
_entity_poly.type
_entity_poly.pdbx_seq_one_letter_code
_entity_poly.pdbx_strand_id
1 'polypeptide(L)'
;MSRSGRRNEAILEEFDLWLKTAFIEEFRFMGHTFKRVGRNEVLIDGGLFTEKEVRQILQMLTSRNPIDRLNATMIIWERNGTLIKVLIFLALVALIVIYIYVRR
;
A
#
# COMPACT_ATOMS: atom_id res chain seq x y z
N MET A 1 -21.61 -18.38 5.47
CA MET A 1 -20.82 -17.15 5.24
C MET A 1 -19.99 -16.82 6.50
N SER A 2 -18.66 -16.81 6.44
CA SER A 2 -17.80 -16.56 7.62
C SER A 2 -17.73 -15.06 7.99
N ARG A 3 -17.65 -14.72 9.29
CA ARG A 3 -17.60 -13.33 9.82
C ARG A 3 -16.54 -12.44 9.14
N SER A 4 -15.43 -13.02 8.71
CA SER A 4 -14.36 -12.28 8.00
C SER A 4 -14.78 -11.82 6.60
N GLY A 5 -15.66 -12.53 5.90
CA GLY A 5 -16.10 -12.16 4.55
C GLY A 5 -16.95 -10.88 4.54
N ARG A 6 -17.89 -10.78 5.48
CA ARG A 6 -18.75 -9.59 5.63
C ARG A 6 -17.96 -8.31 5.94
N ARG A 7 -16.90 -8.43 6.75
CA ARG A 7 -16.04 -7.27 7.07
C ARG A 7 -15.29 -6.78 5.83
N ASN A 8 -14.81 -7.71 5.00
CA ASN A 8 -14.10 -7.40 3.78
C ASN A 8 -15.00 -6.70 2.74
N GLU A 9 -16.23 -7.19 2.57
CA GLU A 9 -17.22 -6.56 1.68
C GLU A 9 -17.59 -5.15 2.15
N ALA A 10 -17.83 -4.96 3.45
CA ALA A 10 -18.14 -3.65 4.01
C ALA A 10 -17.03 -2.60 3.76
N ILE A 11 -15.76 -3.01 3.80
CA ILE A 11 -14.61 -2.12 3.55
C ILE A 11 -14.52 -1.73 2.07
N LEU A 12 -14.79 -2.67 1.16
CA LEU A 12 -14.84 -2.38 -0.27
C LEU A 12 -16.01 -1.43 -0.59
N GLU A 13 -17.16 -1.62 0.04
CA GLU A 13 -18.31 -0.73 -0.10
C GLU A 13 -18.02 0.68 0.47
N GLU A 14 -17.41 0.78 1.65
CA GLU A 14 -17.01 2.05 2.25
C GLU A 14 -16.02 2.81 1.35
N PHE A 15 -15.07 2.10 0.75
CA PHE A 15 -14.13 2.68 -0.19
C PHE A 15 -14.80 3.12 -1.51
N ASP A 16 -15.70 2.32 -2.06
CA ASP A 16 -16.46 2.69 -3.26
C ASP A 16 -17.38 3.90 -3.00
N LEU A 17 -17.93 4.01 -1.79
CA LEU A 17 -18.65 5.20 -1.35
C LEU A 17 -17.70 6.39 -1.26
N TRP A 18 -16.55 6.24 -0.62
CA TRP A 18 -15.51 7.26 -0.51
C TRP A 18 -15.03 7.79 -1.88
N LEU A 19 -14.84 6.91 -2.87
CA LEU A 19 -14.50 7.31 -4.24
C LEU A 19 -15.60 8.19 -4.88
N LYS A 20 -16.87 7.93 -4.54
CA LYS A 20 -18.03 8.65 -5.09
C LYS A 20 -18.33 9.95 -4.35
N THR A 21 -18.08 10.02 -3.04
CA THR A 21 -18.32 11.24 -2.24
C THR A 21 -17.19 12.23 -2.43
N ALA A 22 -17.54 13.46 -2.82
CA ALA A 22 -16.59 14.55 -3.08
C ALA A 22 -15.98 15.19 -1.81
N PHE A 23 -16.24 14.63 -0.63
CA PHE A 23 -16.08 15.35 0.65
C PHE A 23 -14.95 14.83 1.56
N ILE A 24 -14.37 13.65 1.30
CA ILE A 24 -13.36 13.04 2.17
C ILE A 24 -12.02 12.99 1.43
N GLU A 25 -11.05 13.79 1.89
CA GLU A 25 -9.74 13.92 1.24
C GLU A 25 -8.83 12.70 1.45
N GLU A 26 -8.97 11.98 2.58
CA GLU A 26 -8.09 10.87 2.95
C GLU A 26 -8.85 9.64 3.47
N PHE A 27 -8.50 8.45 2.97
CA PHE A 27 -8.95 7.15 3.45
C PHE A 27 -7.74 6.35 3.94
N ARG A 28 -7.80 5.76 5.13
CA ARG A 28 -6.68 5.01 5.72
C ARG A 28 -7.06 3.55 5.88
N PHE A 29 -6.25 2.67 5.31
CA PHE A 29 -6.50 1.23 5.38
C PHE A 29 -5.22 0.40 5.38
N MET A 30 -5.13 -0.59 6.27
CA MET A 30 -3.99 -1.51 6.40
C MET A 30 -2.60 -0.82 6.46
N GLY A 31 -2.52 0.36 7.07
CA GLY A 31 -1.27 1.12 7.19
C GLY A 31 -0.93 1.99 5.98
N HIS A 32 -1.77 2.00 4.94
CA HIS A 32 -1.64 2.85 3.76
C HIS A 32 -2.64 4.01 3.80
N THR A 33 -2.23 5.17 3.31
CA THR A 33 -3.07 6.37 3.18
C THR A 33 -3.40 6.63 1.72
N PHE A 34 -4.68 6.62 1.41
CA PHE A 34 -5.26 6.89 0.09
C PHE A 34 -5.75 8.34 0.09
N LYS A 35 -5.28 9.16 -0.86
CA LYS A 35 -5.71 10.55 -1.03
C LYS A 35 -6.21 10.77 -2.45
N ARG A 36 -7.36 11.40 -2.61
CA ARG A 36 -7.84 11.73 -3.95
C ARG A 36 -7.15 13.01 -4.44
N VAL A 37 -6.67 13.01 -5.69
CA VAL A 37 -5.99 14.19 -6.27
C VAL A 37 -6.71 14.72 -7.50
N GLY A 38 -7.39 13.83 -8.23
CA GLY A 38 -8.13 14.19 -9.44
C GLY A 38 -9.46 13.46 -9.54
N ARG A 39 -10.03 13.51 -10.75
CA ARG A 39 -11.31 12.86 -11.03
C ARG A 39 -11.21 11.33 -10.91
N ASN A 40 -10.13 10.76 -11.45
CA ASN A 40 -9.87 9.31 -11.53
C ASN A 40 -8.49 8.91 -10.96
N GLU A 41 -7.86 9.80 -10.20
CA GLU A 41 -6.48 9.63 -9.70
C GLU A 41 -6.45 9.71 -8.17
N VAL A 42 -5.73 8.76 -7.58
CA VAL A 42 -5.59 8.57 -6.14
C VAL A 42 -4.10 8.39 -5.82
N LEU A 43 -3.60 9.15 -4.87
CA LEU A 43 -2.30 8.94 -4.25
C LEU A 43 -2.40 7.86 -3.18
N ILE A 44 -1.49 6.89 -3.19
CA ILE A 44 -1.33 5.91 -2.10
C ILE A 44 0.08 6.07 -1.54
N ASP A 45 0.19 6.53 -0.29
CA ASP A 45 1.46 6.85 0.39
C ASP A 45 2.41 7.78 -0.40
N GLY A 46 1.84 8.62 -1.29
CA GLY A 46 2.58 9.55 -2.14
C GLY A 46 2.80 9.08 -3.59
N GLY A 47 2.39 7.86 -3.94
CA GLY A 47 2.48 7.32 -5.31
C GLY A 47 1.16 7.48 -6.04
N LEU A 48 1.17 7.93 -7.30
CA LEU A 48 -0.05 8.16 -8.09
C LEU A 48 -0.56 6.85 -8.71
N PHE A 49 -1.86 6.59 -8.56
CA PHE A 49 -2.55 5.44 -9.11
C PHE A 49 -3.89 5.86 -9.72
N THR A 50 -4.33 5.11 -10.72
CA THR A 50 -5.67 5.24 -11.29
C THR A 50 -6.70 4.57 -10.38
N GLU A 51 -7.96 5.02 -10.46
CA GLU A 51 -9.07 4.42 -9.70
C GLU A 51 -9.16 2.89 -9.87
N LYS A 52 -8.91 2.39 -11.09
CA LYS A 52 -8.90 0.94 -11.38
C LYS A 52 -7.81 0.21 -10.62
N GLU A 53 -6.59 0.74 -10.63
CA GLU A 53 -5.46 0.17 -9.89
C GLU A 53 -5.74 0.20 -8.39
N VAL A 54 -6.33 1.28 -7.87
CA VAL A 54 -6.62 1.39 -6.44
C VAL A 54 -7.66 0.37 -6.00
N ARG A 55 -8.71 0.15 -6.80
CA ARG A 55 -9.69 -0.91 -6.53
C ARG A 55 -9.03 -2.29 -6.51
N GLN A 56 -8.13 -2.57 -7.45
CA GLN A 56 -7.40 -3.84 -7.50
C GLN A 56 -6.49 -4.01 -6.27
N ILE A 57 -5.74 -2.96 -5.90
CA ILE A 57 -4.89 -2.94 -4.71
C ILE A 57 -5.72 -3.18 -3.45
N LEU A 58 -6.88 -2.53 -3.32
CA LEU A 58 -7.73 -2.69 -2.15
C LEU A 58 -8.34 -4.09 -2.06
N GLN A 59 -8.74 -4.68 -3.20
CA GLN A 59 -9.18 -6.08 -3.25
C GLN A 59 -8.07 -7.03 -2.80
N MET A 60 -6.83 -6.80 -3.23
CA MET A 60 -5.67 -7.59 -2.81
C MET A 60 -5.35 -7.40 -1.32
N LEU A 61 -5.39 -6.17 -0.79
CA LEU A 61 -5.19 -5.87 0.63
C LEU A 61 -6.28 -6.51 1.52
N THR A 62 -7.49 -6.64 0.98
CA THR A 62 -8.64 -7.23 1.66
C THR A 62 -8.72 -8.75 1.47
N SER A 63 -7.92 -9.32 0.56
CA SER A 63 -7.85 -10.76 0.32
C SER A 63 -7.46 -11.52 1.58
N ARG A 64 -8.03 -12.72 1.76
CA ARG A 64 -7.61 -13.62 2.85
C ARG A 64 -6.22 -14.17 2.62
N ASN A 65 -5.81 -14.29 1.35
CA ASN A 65 -4.51 -14.81 0.99
C ASN A 65 -3.41 -13.82 1.45
N PRO A 66 -2.47 -14.23 2.30
CA PRO A 66 -1.36 -13.37 2.70
C PRO A 66 -0.46 -12.98 1.53
N ILE A 67 -0.36 -13.81 0.49
CA ILE A 67 0.46 -13.52 -0.70
C ILE A 67 -0.10 -12.33 -1.47
N ASP A 68 -1.42 -12.29 -1.68
CA ASP A 68 -2.08 -11.17 -2.38
C ASP A 68 -1.87 -9.85 -1.64
N ARG A 69 -1.94 -9.89 -0.30
CA ARG A 69 -1.70 -8.71 0.55
C ARG A 69 -0.28 -8.20 0.42
N LEU A 70 0.72 -9.10 0.47
CA LEU A 70 2.12 -8.74 0.23
C LEU A 70 2.33 -8.18 -1.17
N ASN A 71 1.66 -8.74 -2.17
CA ASN A 71 1.74 -8.26 -3.55
C ASN A 71 1.21 -6.83 -3.67
N ALA A 72 0.08 -6.51 -3.04
CA ALA A 72 -0.45 -5.15 -2.98
C ALA A 72 0.53 -4.17 -2.33
N THR A 73 1.10 -4.54 -1.17
CA THR A 73 2.10 -3.71 -0.50
C THR A 73 3.34 -3.52 -1.37
N MET A 74 3.81 -4.56 -2.08
CA MET A 74 4.93 -4.46 -3.01
C MET A 74 4.63 -3.48 -4.16
N ILE A 75 3.45 -3.56 -4.78
CA ILE A 75 3.03 -2.64 -5.85
C ILE A 75 3.05 -1.19 -5.35
N ILE A 76 2.53 -0.94 -4.15
CA ILE A 76 2.55 0.40 -3.53
C ILE A 76 3.99 0.87 -3.31
N TRP A 77 4.87 0.00 -2.81
CA TRP A 77 6.26 0.35 -2.52
C TRP A 77 7.09 0.61 -3.77
N GLU A 78 6.83 -0.14 -4.84
CA GLU A 78 7.52 0.01 -6.12
C GLU A 78 7.27 1.39 -6.69
N ARG A 79 5.99 1.80 -6.73
CA ARG A 79 5.59 3.13 -7.21
C ARG A 79 6.19 4.27 -6.37
N ASN A 80 6.34 4.07 -5.07
CA ASN A 80 6.90 5.05 -4.13
C ASN A 80 8.44 5.08 -4.06
N GLY A 81 9.11 4.20 -4.81
CA GLY A 81 10.56 4.02 -4.75
C GLY A 81 11.06 3.49 -3.40
N THR A 82 10.14 2.96 -2.56
CA THR A 82 10.45 2.46 -1.22
C THR A 82 11.36 1.24 -1.28
N LEU A 83 11.16 0.33 -2.26
CA LEU A 83 12.05 -0.82 -2.45
C LEU A 83 13.51 -0.40 -2.63
N ILE A 84 13.76 0.60 -3.49
CA ILE A 84 15.12 1.10 -3.75
C ILE A 84 15.72 1.70 -2.48
N LYS A 85 14.93 2.50 -1.74
CA LYS A 85 15.38 3.10 -0.47
C LYS A 85 15.76 2.03 0.56
N VAL A 86 14.96 0.97 0.70
CA VAL A 86 15.25 -0.16 1.59
C VAL A 86 16.52 -0.89 1.17
N LEU A 87 16.71 -1.15 -0.13
CA LEU A 87 17.92 -1.79 -0.65
C LEU A 87 19.19 -0.98 -0.35
N ILE A 88 19.15 0.33 -0.58
CA ILE A 88 20.27 1.23 -0.26
C ILE A 88 20.56 1.22 1.24
N PHE A 89 19.53 1.29 2.08
CA PHE A 89 19.69 1.21 3.53
C PHE A 89 20.35 -0.10 3.96
N LEU A 90 19.89 -1.24 3.44
CA LEU A 90 20.48 -2.55 3.75
C LEU A 90 21.94 -2.66 3.29
N ALA A 91 22.27 -2.12 2.11
CA ALA A 91 23.64 -2.09 1.61
C ALA A 91 24.57 -1.28 2.53
N LEU A 92 24.10 -0.13 3.03
CA LEU A 92 24.86 0.69 3.99
C LEU A 92 25.04 -0.04 5.33
N VAL A 93 24.00 -0.70 5.85
CA VAL A 93 24.08 -1.50 7.08
C VAL A 93 25.09 -2.64 6.92
N ALA A 94 25.04 -3.36 5.80
CA ALA A 94 26.00 -4.44 5.51
C ALA A 94 27.44 -3.90 5.47
N LEU A 95 27.67 -2.74 4.85
CA LEU A 95 28.98 -2.11 4.79
C LEU A 95 29.51 -1.74 6.19
N ILE A 96 28.65 -1.21 7.06
CA ILE A 96 29.00 -0.91 8.46
C ILE A 96 29.38 -2.18 9.22
N VAL A 97 28.59 -3.25 9.06
CA VAL A 97 28.86 -4.55 9.71
C VAL A 97 30.21 -5.12 9.26
N ILE A 98 30.48 -5.10 7.95
CA ILE A 98 31.76 -5.54 7.39
C ILE A 98 32.91 -4.70 7.94
N TYR A 99 32.75 -3.37 7.98
CA TYR A 99 33.77 -2.47 8.51
C TYR A 99 34.11 -2.76 9.96
N ILE A 100 33.10 -2.95 10.82
CA ILE A 100 33.29 -3.29 12.24
C ILE A 100 33.96 -4.66 12.36
N TYR A 101 33.55 -5.64 11.54
CA TYR A 101 34.13 -6.98 11.57
C TYR A 101 35.60 -7.00 11.14
N VAL A 102 35.97 -6.27 10.08
CA VAL A 102 37.35 -6.22 9.56
C VAL A 102 38.28 -5.42 10.46
N ARG A 103 37.76 -4.40 11.16
CA ARG A 103 38.57 -3.52 12.04
C ARG A 103 38.72 -4.04 13.47
N ARG A 104 38.06 -5.14 13.80
CA ARG A 104 38.18 -5.85 15.08
C ARG A 104 39.24 -6.94 14.97
#